data_AF-A0A0J5FX35-F1
#
_entry.id   AF-A0A0J5FX35-F1
#
_cell.length_a   1.000
_cell.length_b   1.000
_cell.length_c   1.000
_cell.angle_alpha   90.00
_cell.angle_beta   90.00
_cell.angle_gamma   90.00
#
_symmetry.space_group_name_H-M   'P 1'
#
loop_
_entity.id
_entity.type
_entity.pdbx_description
1 polymer ?
#
loop_
_entity_poly.entity_id
_entity_poly.type
_entity_poly.pdbx_seq_one_letter_code
_entity_poly.pdbx_strand_id
1 'polypeptide(L)'
;MNKKILFVLLAAGVFTSVGCQDNSMLQNNPALQVSNVSQGKTLPTEKVFNGVIPCADCAGIDTTLQLAKDGTYISGQTYLEAKSEENTFFETGKWVINGKKVILSNEDGKKSYYQMKGESLVMLDINGEPIESNFNYELVKVTPKKLAGEYSYFADSALFTECRTGKRYDASENIDLERGYSAMGVEGGTPVYVEVEGYYTLRPSMEDGLFDNSVIQTGKIRFDKSSSCNTKK
;
A
#
# COMPACT_ATOMS: atom_id res chain seq x y z
N MET A 1 55.55 13.73 -36.36
CA MET A 1 56.83 13.34 -35.72
C MET A 1 56.98 14.14 -34.43
N ASN A 2 57.19 13.45 -33.31
CA ASN A 2 57.31 13.90 -31.90
C ASN A 2 57.59 15.39 -31.60
N LYS A 3 56.82 15.95 -30.64
CA LYS A 3 57.29 16.09 -29.24
C LYS A 3 56.12 16.32 -28.27
N LYS A 4 56.25 15.78 -27.04
CA LYS A 4 55.26 15.85 -25.96
C LYS A 4 55.46 17.14 -25.16
N ILE A 5 54.38 17.74 -24.66
CA ILE A 5 54.42 18.81 -23.64
C ILE A 5 54.05 18.19 -22.28
N LEU A 6 54.78 18.59 -21.24
CA LEU A 6 54.75 17.99 -19.90
C LEU A 6 54.09 18.94 -18.89
N PHE A 7 53.40 18.38 -17.90
CA PHE A 7 52.63 19.10 -16.86
C PHE A 7 53.49 19.79 -15.78
N VAL A 8 53.09 21.02 -15.40
CA VAL A 8 53.67 21.98 -14.41
C VAL A 8 52.54 22.98 -14.08
N LEU A 9 52.23 23.49 -12.87
CA LEU A 9 52.60 23.24 -11.46
C LEU A 9 51.49 23.85 -10.55
N LEU A 10 51.34 23.37 -9.29
CA LEU A 10 50.72 24.08 -8.12
C LEU A 10 49.19 24.40 -8.15
N ALA A 11 48.45 24.43 -7.04
CA ALA A 11 48.82 24.94 -5.72
C ALA A 11 48.08 24.27 -4.54
N ALA A 12 48.78 24.11 -3.41
CA ALA A 12 48.18 23.80 -2.11
C ALA A 12 48.14 25.09 -1.26
N GLY A 13 46.95 25.49 -0.82
CA GLY A 13 46.76 26.71 -0.02
C GLY A 13 46.72 26.42 1.48
N VAL A 14 47.64 27.04 2.23
CA VAL A 14 47.64 27.08 3.70
C VAL A 14 47.63 28.55 4.13
N PHE A 15 46.59 29.01 4.83
CA PHE A 15 46.62 30.22 5.68
C PHE A 15 45.58 30.04 6.82
N THR A 16 46.05 29.68 8.02
CA THR A 16 46.23 30.55 9.21
C THR A 16 44.96 30.94 9.97
N SER A 17 44.98 30.65 11.27
CA SER A 17 44.02 31.08 12.27
C SER A 17 44.05 32.60 12.54
N VAL A 18 42.88 33.20 12.69
CA VAL A 18 42.67 34.43 13.48
C VAL A 18 41.56 34.13 14.49
N GLY A 19 41.84 34.33 15.77
CA GLY A 19 40.83 34.28 16.82
C GLY A 19 40.38 35.69 17.21
N CYS A 20 39.14 35.81 17.69
CA CYS A 20 38.69 36.95 18.48
C CYS A 20 37.70 36.45 19.55
N GLN A 21 37.61 37.17 20.67
CA GLN A 21 37.08 36.67 21.92
C GLN A 21 35.78 37.41 22.34
N ASP A 22 34.91 36.68 23.04
CA ASP A 22 33.71 37.06 23.80
C ASP A 22 32.91 38.35 23.49
N ASN A 23 31.59 38.17 23.42
CA ASN A 23 30.65 39.15 23.96
C ASN A 23 29.40 38.43 24.48
N SER A 24 29.12 38.57 25.77
CA SER A 24 27.88 38.10 26.38
C SER A 24 26.82 39.19 26.36
N MET A 25 25.61 38.84 25.88
CA MET A 25 24.32 39.01 26.58
C MET A 25 23.12 39.04 25.62
N LEU A 26 22.14 38.18 25.91
CA LEU A 26 20.69 38.35 25.71
C LEU A 26 20.16 38.71 24.30
N GLN A 27 19.59 37.71 23.61
CA GLN A 27 18.16 37.79 23.29
C GLN A 27 17.50 36.41 23.21
N ASN A 28 16.33 36.26 23.84
CA ASN A 28 15.54 35.03 23.85
C ASN A 28 14.89 34.77 22.48
N ASN A 29 14.94 33.52 21.99
CA ASN A 29 13.78 32.85 21.37
C ASN A 29 14.03 31.35 21.13
N PRO A 30 13.17 30.43 21.61
CA PRO A 30 13.27 29.01 21.32
C PRO A 30 12.60 28.70 19.97
N ALA A 31 13.40 28.55 18.91
CA ALA A 31 12.93 28.15 17.59
C ALA A 31 13.81 27.05 16.95
N LEU A 32 14.14 26.02 17.75
CA LEU A 32 14.44 24.71 17.18
C LEU A 32 13.10 24.06 16.78
N GLN A 33 12.77 24.12 15.50
CA GLN A 33 11.86 23.18 14.87
C GLN A 33 12.60 22.57 13.68
N VAL A 34 13.49 21.62 14.00
CA VAL A 34 13.89 20.59 13.04
C VAL A 34 12.60 20.01 12.47
N SER A 35 12.46 19.98 11.15
CA SER A 35 11.29 19.38 10.50
C SER A 35 11.20 17.92 10.92
N ASN A 36 10.30 17.63 11.87
CA ASN A 36 9.88 16.28 12.17
C ASN A 36 9.22 15.73 10.90
N VAL A 37 10.00 15.02 10.08
CA VAL A 37 9.47 14.09 9.10
C VAL A 37 8.61 13.13 9.90
N SER A 38 7.29 13.26 9.74
CA SER A 38 6.32 12.48 10.49
C SER A 38 6.29 11.04 10.00
N GLN A 39 7.32 10.26 10.37
CA GLN A 39 7.29 8.80 10.43
C GLN A 39 6.32 8.40 11.55
N GLY A 40 5.04 8.65 11.30
CA GLY A 40 3.99 8.77 12.29
C GLY A 40 2.67 8.20 11.79
N LYS A 41 2.68 6.90 11.48
CA LYS A 41 1.51 6.00 11.48
C LYS A 41 0.23 6.59 10.88
N THR A 42 0.23 6.87 9.58
CA THR A 42 -1.02 6.98 8.82
C THR A 42 -1.48 5.57 8.46
N LEU A 43 -2.16 4.86 9.39
CA LEU A 43 -3.15 3.89 8.93
C LEU A 43 -4.22 4.73 8.20
N PRO A 44 -4.42 4.55 6.90
CA PRO A 44 -5.28 5.44 6.18
C PRO A 44 -6.71 5.27 6.67
N THR A 45 -7.43 6.38 6.82
CA THR A 45 -8.90 6.32 6.98
C THR A 45 -9.56 6.16 5.61
N GLU A 46 -8.96 5.34 4.76
CA GLU A 46 -9.49 4.89 3.49
C GLU A 46 -10.71 4.01 3.73
N LYS A 47 -11.66 4.07 2.80
CA LYS A 47 -12.73 3.08 2.73
C LYS A 47 -12.39 2.10 1.63
N VAL A 48 -12.07 0.87 2.03
CA VAL A 48 -11.83 -0.25 1.12
C VAL A 48 -13.13 -1.02 0.95
N PHE A 49 -13.46 -1.37 -0.29
CA PHE A 49 -14.62 -2.18 -0.68
C PHE A 49 -14.14 -3.31 -1.59
N ASN A 50 -14.72 -4.49 -1.45
CA ASN A 50 -14.41 -5.64 -2.30
C ASN A 50 -15.69 -6.41 -2.68
N GLY A 51 -15.69 -7.00 -3.87
CA GLY A 51 -16.74 -7.89 -4.33
C GLY A 51 -16.44 -8.44 -5.73
N VAL A 52 -17.01 -9.60 -6.05
CA VAL A 52 -16.97 -10.15 -7.41
C VAL A 52 -18.18 -9.63 -8.18
N ILE A 53 -17.94 -8.81 -9.19
CA ILE A 53 -18.98 -8.29 -10.08
C ILE A 53 -19.15 -9.21 -11.30
N PRO A 54 -20.29 -9.17 -12.02
CA PRO A 54 -20.59 -10.09 -13.09
C PRO A 54 -19.74 -9.78 -14.33
N CYS A 55 -19.36 -10.83 -15.05
CA CYS A 55 -18.55 -10.77 -16.26
C CYS A 55 -19.33 -11.40 -17.43
N ALA A 56 -19.17 -10.87 -18.64
CA ALA A 56 -19.92 -11.37 -19.81
C ALA A 56 -19.38 -12.71 -20.34
N ASP A 57 -18.06 -12.91 -20.23
CA ASP A 57 -17.28 -13.99 -20.86
C ASP A 57 -16.25 -14.62 -19.91
N CYS A 58 -16.32 -14.34 -18.62
CA CYS A 58 -15.47 -14.91 -17.57
C CYS A 58 -16.27 -15.25 -16.30
N ALA A 59 -15.65 -15.92 -15.32
CA ALA A 59 -16.34 -16.37 -14.10
C ALA A 59 -16.80 -15.21 -13.18
N GLY A 60 -16.23 -14.02 -13.36
CA GLY A 60 -16.50 -12.81 -12.59
C GLY A 60 -15.27 -11.91 -12.57
N ILE A 61 -15.43 -10.68 -12.07
CA ILE A 61 -14.31 -9.74 -11.89
C ILE A 61 -14.19 -9.44 -10.39
N ASP A 62 -13.17 -10.00 -9.73
CA ASP A 62 -12.84 -9.66 -8.34
C ASP A 62 -12.34 -8.21 -8.31
N THR A 63 -13.17 -7.33 -7.75
CA THR A 63 -12.98 -5.88 -7.79
C THR A 63 -12.72 -5.38 -6.38
N THR A 64 -11.59 -4.70 -6.18
CA THR A 64 -11.23 -4.00 -4.94
C THR A 64 -11.14 -2.51 -5.22
N LEU A 65 -11.95 -1.70 -4.53
CA LEU A 65 -12.00 -0.25 -4.65
C LEU A 65 -11.62 0.41 -3.33
N GLN A 66 -10.64 1.31 -3.37
CA GLN A 66 -10.20 2.11 -2.23
C GLN A 66 -10.52 3.57 -2.47
N LEU A 67 -11.21 4.20 -1.52
CA LEU A 67 -11.51 5.63 -1.52
C LEU A 67 -10.68 6.33 -0.44
N ALA A 68 -9.66 7.07 -0.85
CA ALA A 68 -8.77 7.79 0.05
C ALA A 68 -9.29 9.17 0.45
N LYS A 69 -8.94 9.59 1.67
CA LYS A 69 -9.46 10.81 2.31
C LYS A 69 -9.17 12.11 1.56
N ASP A 70 -8.13 12.13 0.75
CA ASP A 70 -7.70 13.27 -0.08
C ASP A 70 -8.49 13.40 -1.40
N GLY A 71 -9.45 12.51 -1.63
CA GLY A 71 -10.24 12.45 -2.86
C GLY A 71 -9.57 11.65 -3.98
N THR A 72 -8.51 10.89 -3.72
CA THR A 72 -7.96 9.90 -4.68
C THR A 72 -8.57 8.52 -4.50
N TYR A 73 -8.58 7.71 -5.56
CA TYR A 73 -8.98 6.31 -5.48
C TYR A 73 -7.96 5.38 -6.17
N ILE A 74 -7.97 4.12 -5.75
CA ILE A 74 -7.32 2.99 -6.42
C ILE A 74 -8.38 1.92 -6.63
N SER A 75 -8.54 1.45 -7.86
CA SER A 75 -9.39 0.32 -8.23
C SER A 75 -8.53 -0.77 -8.82
N GLY A 76 -8.68 -2.01 -8.36
CA GLY A 76 -8.04 -3.19 -8.93
C GLY A 76 -9.07 -4.23 -9.32
N GLN A 77 -8.96 -4.77 -10.52
CA GLN A 77 -9.94 -5.67 -11.13
C GLN A 77 -9.25 -6.91 -11.69
N THR A 78 -9.53 -8.07 -11.09
CA THR A 78 -8.98 -9.37 -11.52
C THR A 78 -10.05 -10.18 -12.25
N TYR A 79 -9.83 -10.46 -13.53
CA TYR A 79 -10.73 -11.27 -14.35
C TYR A 79 -10.53 -12.75 -14.04
N LEU A 80 -11.53 -13.37 -13.39
CA LEU A 80 -11.43 -14.74 -12.88
C LEU A 80 -11.54 -15.77 -14.01
N GLU A 81 -10.66 -16.76 -13.97
CA GLU A 81 -10.54 -17.85 -14.97
C GLU A 81 -10.25 -17.37 -16.41
N ALA A 82 -9.78 -16.13 -16.57
CA ALA A 82 -9.30 -15.62 -17.86
C ALA A 82 -8.08 -16.43 -18.36
N LYS A 83 -7.98 -16.60 -19.69
CA LYS A 83 -6.94 -17.42 -20.34
C LYS A 83 -5.57 -16.72 -20.46
N SER A 84 -5.38 -15.59 -19.79
CA SER A 84 -4.20 -14.72 -19.85
C SER A 84 -3.44 -14.76 -18.53
N GLU A 85 -2.11 -14.74 -18.59
CA GLU A 85 -1.24 -14.61 -17.41
C GLU A 85 -1.33 -13.21 -16.80
N GLU A 86 -1.67 -12.20 -17.61
CA GLU A 86 -2.08 -10.86 -17.17
C GLU A 86 -3.60 -10.77 -17.16
N ASN A 87 -4.21 -10.88 -15.98
CA ASN A 87 -5.67 -10.79 -15.78
C ASN A 87 -6.08 -9.72 -14.76
N THR A 88 -5.13 -8.97 -14.20
CA THR A 88 -5.37 -7.94 -13.18
C THR A 88 -5.08 -6.57 -13.76
N PHE A 89 -6.04 -5.66 -13.65
CA PHE A 89 -5.95 -4.29 -14.15
C PHE A 89 -6.15 -3.31 -13.00
N PHE A 90 -5.43 -2.18 -13.05
CA PHE A 90 -5.53 -1.12 -12.06
C PHE A 90 -5.98 0.19 -12.71
N GLU A 91 -6.79 0.96 -11.98
CA GLU A 91 -7.26 2.28 -12.38
C GLU A 91 -7.16 3.22 -11.16
N THR A 92 -6.63 4.41 -11.37
CA THR A 92 -6.54 5.47 -10.37
C THR A 92 -7.25 6.73 -10.84
N GLY A 93 -7.45 7.67 -9.92
CA GLY A 93 -7.97 8.98 -10.27
C GLY A 93 -8.53 9.72 -9.06
N LYS A 94 -9.56 10.54 -9.31
CA LYS A 94 -10.26 11.31 -8.28
C LYS A 94 -11.67 10.76 -8.05
N TRP A 95 -12.16 10.88 -6.82
CA TRP A 95 -13.55 10.58 -6.48
C TRP A 95 -14.24 11.73 -5.75
N VAL A 96 -15.55 11.82 -5.93
CA VAL A 96 -16.43 12.76 -5.22
C VAL A 96 -17.74 12.08 -4.83
N ILE A 97 -18.43 12.62 -3.83
CA ILE A 97 -19.80 12.22 -3.48
C ILE A 97 -20.77 13.32 -3.93
N ASN A 98 -21.84 12.91 -4.61
CA ASN A 98 -23.00 13.74 -4.90
C ASN A 98 -24.26 13.04 -4.33
N GLY A 99 -24.74 13.54 -3.19
CA GLY A 99 -25.84 12.91 -2.45
C GLY A 99 -25.46 11.49 -1.98
N LYS A 100 -26.06 10.47 -2.59
CA LYS A 100 -25.73 9.05 -2.35
C LYS A 100 -24.84 8.41 -3.42
N LYS A 101 -24.56 9.13 -4.52
CA LYS A 101 -23.74 8.65 -5.63
C LYS A 101 -22.26 8.97 -5.37
N VAL A 102 -21.41 7.96 -5.46
CA VAL A 102 -19.95 8.11 -5.58
C VAL A 102 -19.63 8.16 -7.07
N ILE A 103 -18.84 9.15 -7.47
CA ILE A 103 -18.40 9.34 -8.86
C ILE A 103 -16.89 9.22 -8.86
N LEU A 104 -16.36 8.25 -9.61
CA LEU A 104 -14.94 8.12 -9.91
C LEU A 104 -14.66 8.82 -11.25
N SER A 105 -13.50 9.42 -11.39
CA SER A 105 -13.00 9.99 -12.65
C SER A 105 -11.52 9.69 -12.77
N ASN A 106 -11.15 8.94 -13.80
CA ASN A 106 -9.76 8.58 -14.09
C ASN A 106 -9.04 9.72 -14.86
N GLU A 107 -7.76 9.53 -15.19
CA GLU A 107 -6.95 10.54 -15.88
C GLU A 107 -7.43 10.84 -17.31
N ASP A 108 -8.00 9.86 -18.01
CA ASP A 108 -8.65 10.03 -19.33
C ASP A 108 -10.01 10.76 -19.25
N GLY A 109 -10.49 11.09 -18.05
CA GLY A 109 -11.81 11.67 -17.82
C GLY A 109 -12.98 10.68 -17.94
N LYS A 110 -12.70 9.37 -18.11
CA LYS A 110 -13.70 8.30 -18.04
C LYS A 110 -14.27 8.27 -16.62
N LYS A 111 -15.57 8.00 -16.51
CA LYS A 111 -16.30 7.97 -15.24
C LYS A 111 -16.86 6.59 -14.95
N SER A 112 -16.78 6.23 -13.68
CA SER A 112 -17.40 5.04 -13.10
C SER A 112 -18.24 5.48 -11.91
N TYR A 113 -19.41 4.87 -11.73
CA TYR A 113 -20.43 5.34 -10.80
C TYR A 113 -20.83 4.24 -9.82
N TYR A 114 -21.01 4.62 -8.56
CA TYR A 114 -21.50 3.73 -7.51
C TYR A 114 -22.55 4.42 -6.65
N GLN A 115 -23.45 3.65 -6.05
CA GLN A 115 -24.48 4.11 -5.13
C GLN A 115 -24.21 3.58 -3.73
N MET A 116 -24.19 4.46 -2.73
CA MET A 116 -24.09 4.04 -1.32
C MET A 116 -25.36 3.31 -0.86
N LYS A 117 -25.20 2.08 -0.37
CA LYS A 117 -26.25 1.19 0.16
C LYS A 117 -25.83 0.69 1.54
N GLY A 118 -26.22 1.42 2.59
CA GLY A 118 -25.75 1.14 3.95
C GLY A 118 -24.25 1.38 4.06
N GLU A 119 -23.50 0.34 4.42
CA GLU A 119 -22.03 0.38 4.41
C GLU A 119 -21.42 -0.05 3.05
N SER A 120 -22.19 -0.57 2.11
CA SER A 120 -21.72 -1.07 0.80
C SER A 120 -21.83 -0.03 -0.32
N LEU A 121 -21.20 -0.33 -1.47
CA LEU A 121 -21.36 0.36 -2.74
C LEU A 121 -22.00 -0.58 -3.77
N VAL A 122 -22.99 -0.11 -4.53
CA VAL A 122 -23.55 -0.84 -5.68
C VAL A 122 -23.10 -0.14 -6.95
N MET A 123 -22.48 -0.86 -7.90
CA MET A 123 -22.10 -0.32 -9.20
C MET A 123 -23.35 0.13 -9.98
N LEU A 124 -23.23 1.28 -10.63
CA LEU A 124 -24.24 1.87 -11.51
C LEU A 124 -23.77 1.77 -12.97
N ASP A 125 -24.66 2.03 -13.92
CA ASP A 125 -24.33 2.03 -15.34
C ASP A 125 -23.40 3.19 -15.75
N ILE A 126 -23.08 3.28 -17.05
CA ILE A 126 -22.23 4.34 -17.63
C ILE A 126 -22.83 5.76 -17.56
N ASN A 127 -24.12 5.89 -17.27
CA ASN A 127 -24.82 7.16 -17.05
C ASN A 127 -24.95 7.48 -15.54
N GLY A 128 -24.64 6.51 -14.67
CA GLY A 128 -24.86 6.56 -13.24
C GLY A 128 -26.32 6.29 -12.85
N GLU A 129 -27.05 5.52 -13.63
CA GLU A 129 -28.38 5.01 -13.32
C GLU A 129 -28.30 3.56 -12.76
N PRO A 130 -29.32 3.08 -12.03
CA PRO A 130 -29.33 1.72 -11.51
C PRO A 130 -29.28 0.68 -12.64
N ILE A 131 -28.42 -0.34 -12.50
CA ILE A 131 -28.34 -1.44 -13.47
C ILE A 131 -29.58 -2.33 -13.30
N GLU A 132 -30.39 -2.46 -14.36
CA GLU A 132 -31.54 -3.38 -14.40
C GLU A 132 -31.06 -4.81 -14.65
N SER A 133 -30.78 -5.55 -13.58
CA SER A 133 -30.28 -6.93 -13.63
C SER A 133 -30.57 -7.70 -12.35
N ASN A 134 -30.63 -9.04 -12.47
CA ASN A 134 -30.72 -9.95 -11.32
C ASN A 134 -29.34 -10.34 -10.76
N PHE A 135 -28.24 -9.90 -11.38
CA PHE A 135 -26.88 -10.20 -10.91
C PHE A 135 -26.43 -9.26 -9.78
N ASN A 136 -25.47 -9.70 -8.98
CA ASN A 136 -24.92 -8.91 -7.88
C ASN A 136 -23.84 -7.92 -8.37
N TYR A 137 -24.10 -6.63 -8.18
CA TYR A 137 -23.16 -5.52 -8.47
C TYR A 137 -22.67 -4.82 -7.19
N GLU A 138 -22.80 -5.45 -6.02
CA GLU A 138 -22.44 -4.88 -4.72
C GLU A 138 -20.99 -5.18 -4.32
N LEU A 139 -20.22 -4.13 -4.04
CA LEU A 139 -18.93 -4.16 -3.35
C LEU A 139 -19.18 -3.88 -1.85
N VAL A 140 -18.86 -4.85 -1.01
CA VAL A 140 -19.04 -4.75 0.44
C VAL A 140 -17.82 -4.06 1.05
N LYS A 141 -18.04 -3.15 2.00
CA LYS A 141 -16.96 -2.52 2.76
C LYS A 141 -16.14 -3.57 3.50
N VAL A 142 -14.84 -3.57 3.25
CA VAL A 142 -13.88 -4.45 3.91
C VAL A 142 -13.75 -4.06 5.38
N THR A 143 -13.77 -5.05 6.25
CA THR A 143 -13.57 -4.91 7.68
C THR A 143 -12.42 -5.79 8.15
N PRO A 144 -11.70 -5.42 9.23
CA PRO A 144 -10.68 -6.28 9.81
C PRO A 144 -11.22 -7.65 10.19
N LYS A 145 -10.45 -8.68 9.87
CA LYS A 145 -10.72 -10.08 10.22
C LYS A 145 -9.43 -10.72 10.74
N LYS A 146 -9.56 -11.90 11.36
CA LYS A 146 -8.39 -12.72 11.68
C LYS A 146 -7.87 -13.38 10.40
N LEU A 147 -6.62 -13.10 10.08
CA LEU A 147 -5.84 -13.69 9.00
C LEU A 147 -4.82 -14.66 9.62
N ALA A 148 -4.49 -15.70 8.87
CA ALA A 148 -3.43 -16.65 9.24
C ALA A 148 -2.56 -16.90 8.00
N GLY A 149 -1.25 -16.81 8.19
CA GLY A 149 -0.29 -16.91 7.11
C GLY A 149 1.12 -17.14 7.62
N GLU A 150 2.06 -17.23 6.68
CA GLU A 150 3.49 -17.17 6.96
C GLU A 150 4.01 -15.79 6.55
N TYR A 151 4.67 -15.11 7.47
CA TYR A 151 5.26 -13.79 7.27
C TYR A 151 6.79 -13.90 7.26
N SER A 152 7.43 -13.21 6.32
CA SER A 152 8.89 -13.08 6.23
C SER A 152 9.27 -11.63 5.98
N TYR A 153 10.42 -11.21 6.53
CA TYR A 153 10.99 -9.88 6.32
C TYR A 153 12.48 -9.96 5.99
N PHE A 154 12.90 -9.26 4.94
CA PHE A 154 14.30 -9.15 4.53
C PHE A 154 14.53 -7.88 3.69
N ALA A 155 15.61 -7.16 3.96
CA ALA A 155 16.06 -6.00 3.16
C ALA A 155 14.92 -5.02 2.82
N ASP A 156 14.21 -4.57 3.85
CA ASP A 156 13.09 -3.61 3.79
C ASP A 156 11.87 -4.05 2.96
N SER A 157 11.80 -5.34 2.60
CA SER A 157 10.62 -5.99 2.01
C SER A 157 9.99 -6.97 3.00
N ALA A 158 8.66 -6.88 3.17
CA ALA A 158 7.88 -7.82 3.96
C ALA A 158 6.85 -8.56 3.08
N LEU A 159 6.73 -9.87 3.29
CA LEU A 159 5.78 -10.72 2.56
C LEU A 159 4.87 -11.46 3.56
N PHE A 160 3.58 -11.51 3.26
CA PHE A 160 2.61 -12.38 3.94
C PHE A 160 2.00 -13.37 2.95
N THR A 161 2.10 -14.66 3.23
CA THR A 161 1.50 -15.73 2.42
C THR A 161 0.29 -16.31 3.16
N GLU A 162 -0.93 -16.14 2.62
CA GLU A 162 -2.16 -16.66 3.26
C GLU A 162 -2.16 -18.19 3.30
N CYS A 163 -2.31 -18.79 4.48
CA CYS A 163 -2.24 -20.25 4.65
C CYS A 163 -3.26 -21.05 3.80
N ARG A 164 -4.41 -20.46 3.46
CA ARG A 164 -5.51 -21.18 2.79
C ARG A 164 -5.32 -21.30 1.28
N THR A 165 -4.78 -20.26 0.64
CA THR A 165 -4.65 -20.19 -0.83
C THR A 165 -3.21 -20.21 -1.30
N GLY A 166 -2.24 -19.95 -0.41
CA GLY A 166 -0.86 -19.65 -0.81
C GLY A 166 -0.73 -18.29 -1.51
N LYS A 167 -1.79 -17.47 -1.60
CA LYS A 167 -1.71 -16.13 -2.21
C LYS A 167 -0.79 -15.26 -1.36
N ARG A 168 0.14 -14.62 -2.05
CA ARG A 168 1.12 -13.68 -1.50
C ARG A 168 0.53 -12.28 -1.47
N TYR A 169 0.88 -11.55 -0.42
CA TYR A 169 0.54 -10.16 -0.20
C TYR A 169 1.80 -9.43 0.24
N ASP A 170 2.02 -8.24 -0.29
CA ASP A 170 2.89 -7.27 0.35
C ASP A 170 2.45 -7.09 1.82
N ALA A 171 3.41 -7.06 2.73
CA ALA A 171 3.16 -6.79 4.14
C ALA A 171 4.02 -5.65 4.66
N SER A 172 4.60 -4.84 3.76
CA SER A 172 5.53 -3.76 4.08
C SER A 172 4.80 -2.60 4.77
N GLU A 173 5.55 -1.69 5.39
CA GLU A 173 5.02 -0.59 6.20
C GLU A 173 4.15 -1.04 7.41
N ASN A 174 4.29 -2.29 7.87
CA ASN A 174 3.59 -2.82 9.04
C ASN A 174 4.58 -2.97 10.20
N ILE A 175 5.02 -1.83 10.75
CA ILE A 175 6.06 -1.77 11.80
C ILE A 175 5.82 -2.70 13.01
N ASP A 176 4.56 -2.96 13.37
CA ASP A 176 4.22 -3.86 14.48
C ASP A 176 4.35 -5.35 14.09
N LEU A 177 4.19 -5.71 12.81
CA LEU A 177 4.56 -7.04 12.28
C LEU A 177 6.08 -7.20 12.17
N GLU A 178 6.80 -6.21 11.64
CA GLU A 178 8.26 -6.21 11.51
C GLU A 178 8.95 -6.39 12.87
N ARG A 179 8.47 -5.68 13.91
CA ARG A 179 8.92 -5.83 15.30
C ARG A 179 8.62 -7.22 15.85
N GLY A 180 7.41 -7.73 15.64
CA GLY A 180 6.99 -9.05 16.10
C GLY A 180 7.83 -10.17 15.48
N TYR A 181 8.12 -10.07 14.18
CA TYR A 181 8.99 -10.98 13.44
C TYR A 181 10.44 -10.88 13.94
N SER A 182 10.98 -9.68 14.09
CA SER A 182 12.34 -9.46 14.58
C SER A 182 12.56 -10.05 15.98
N ALA A 183 11.55 -9.92 16.86
CA ALA A 183 11.56 -10.51 18.19
C ALA A 183 11.54 -12.05 18.20
N MET A 184 11.21 -12.69 17.07
CA MET A 184 11.37 -14.15 16.93
C MET A 184 12.86 -14.52 16.89
N GLY A 185 13.75 -13.71 16.31
CA GLY A 185 15.15 -14.09 16.11
C GLY A 185 15.26 -15.33 15.20
N VAL A 186 14.73 -15.21 13.99
CA VAL A 186 15.04 -16.09 12.85
C VAL A 186 15.98 -15.37 11.90
N GLU A 187 16.59 -16.09 10.96
CA GLU A 187 17.32 -15.45 9.86
C GLU A 187 16.35 -14.65 8.97
N GLY A 188 16.81 -13.53 8.42
CA GLY A 188 16.02 -12.69 7.52
C GLY A 188 15.48 -13.50 6.33
N GLY A 189 14.23 -13.26 5.95
CA GLY A 189 13.54 -14.00 4.88
C GLY A 189 12.98 -15.37 5.27
N THR A 190 13.29 -15.90 6.47
CA THR A 190 12.70 -17.16 6.97
C THR A 190 11.20 -16.98 7.21
N PRO A 191 10.30 -17.74 6.56
CA PRO A 191 8.86 -17.63 6.84
C PRO A 191 8.54 -18.10 8.26
N VAL A 192 7.76 -17.30 9.01
CA VAL A 192 7.26 -17.64 10.35
C VAL A 192 5.74 -17.52 10.37
N TYR A 193 5.06 -18.52 10.93
CA TYR A 193 3.60 -18.48 11.05
C TYR A 193 3.14 -17.33 11.95
N VAL A 194 2.09 -16.63 11.51
CA VAL A 194 1.48 -15.51 12.23
C VAL A 194 -0.04 -15.54 12.10
N GLU A 195 -0.73 -15.32 13.22
CA GLU A 195 -2.11 -14.84 13.24
C GLU A 195 -2.11 -13.31 13.36
N VAL A 196 -2.80 -12.61 12.47
CA VAL A 196 -2.90 -11.15 12.48
C VAL A 196 -4.34 -10.69 12.26
N GLU A 197 -4.78 -9.70 13.05
CA GLU A 197 -6.03 -9.00 12.84
C GLU A 197 -5.80 -7.82 11.88
N GLY A 198 -6.42 -7.90 10.71
CA GLY A 198 -6.15 -7.00 9.59
C GLY A 198 -7.07 -7.25 8.40
N TYR A 199 -6.77 -6.59 7.28
CA TYR A 199 -7.52 -6.75 6.03
C TYR A 199 -6.61 -6.72 4.81
N TYR A 200 -7.11 -7.20 3.67
CA TYR A 200 -6.42 -7.13 2.39
C TYR A 200 -6.85 -5.89 1.63
N THR A 201 -5.91 -5.26 0.93
CA THR A 201 -6.15 -4.06 0.11
C THR A 201 -5.14 -3.99 -1.04
N LEU A 202 -5.07 -2.87 -1.75
CA LEU A 202 -4.03 -2.60 -2.75
C LEU A 202 -3.08 -1.50 -2.25
N ARG A 203 -1.80 -1.54 -2.62
CA ARG A 203 -0.85 -0.44 -2.40
C ARG A 203 -0.04 -0.18 -3.66
N PRO A 204 0.51 1.04 -3.86
CA PRO A 204 1.53 1.25 -4.88
C PRO A 204 2.66 0.22 -4.73
N SER A 205 3.11 -0.34 -5.84
CA SER A 205 4.25 -1.25 -5.87
C SER A 205 5.58 -0.47 -5.79
N MET A 206 6.67 -1.21 -5.64
CA MET A 206 8.02 -0.69 -5.87
C MET A 206 8.35 -0.52 -7.37
N GLU A 207 7.53 -1.11 -8.26
CA GLU A 207 7.58 -0.86 -9.70
C GLU A 207 6.62 0.28 -10.08
N ASP A 208 7.14 1.29 -10.80
CA ASP A 208 6.42 2.52 -11.13
C ASP A 208 5.11 2.23 -11.89
N GLY A 209 3.99 2.68 -11.31
CA GLY A 209 2.65 2.55 -11.91
C GLY A 209 1.95 1.21 -11.64
N LEU A 210 2.60 0.25 -10.98
CA LEU A 210 1.97 -1.00 -10.56
C LEU A 210 1.40 -0.92 -9.13
N PHE A 211 0.52 -1.86 -8.81
CA PHE A 211 -0.09 -1.99 -7.49
C PHE A 211 0.00 -3.43 -6.99
N ASP A 212 0.41 -3.60 -5.74
CA ASP A 212 0.48 -4.88 -5.07
C ASP A 212 -0.77 -5.15 -4.23
N ASN A 213 -1.17 -6.41 -4.18
CA ASN A 213 -2.11 -6.87 -3.15
C ASN A 213 -1.36 -6.80 -1.81
N SER A 214 -1.84 -6.01 -0.85
CA SER A 214 -1.18 -5.78 0.44
C SER A 214 -2.05 -6.23 1.62
N VAL A 215 -1.44 -6.55 2.75
CA VAL A 215 -2.11 -6.81 4.02
C VAL A 215 -1.85 -5.67 5.01
N ILE A 216 -2.93 -5.10 5.55
CA ILE A 216 -2.88 -4.03 6.54
C ILE A 216 -3.19 -4.63 7.91
N GLN A 217 -2.22 -4.58 8.82
CA GLN A 217 -2.42 -4.93 10.22
C GLN A 217 -3.18 -3.80 10.94
N THR A 218 -4.21 -4.16 11.70
CA THR A 218 -5.05 -3.21 12.44
C THR A 218 -5.21 -3.54 13.93
N GLY A 219 -4.94 -4.80 14.32
CA GLY A 219 -5.21 -5.29 15.67
C GLY A 219 -4.16 -6.27 16.17
N LYS A 220 -4.59 -7.34 16.84
CA LYS A 220 -3.68 -8.29 17.52
C LYS A 220 -2.79 -9.05 16.52
N ILE A 221 -1.56 -9.31 16.94
CA ILE A 221 -0.55 -10.11 16.24
C ILE A 221 -0.10 -11.25 17.16
N ARG A 222 0.05 -12.46 16.64
CA ARG A 222 0.68 -13.59 17.33
C ARG A 222 1.53 -14.40 16.36
N PHE A 223 2.85 -14.24 16.45
CA PHE A 223 3.82 -15.12 15.81
C PHE A 223 3.98 -16.43 16.59
N ASP A 224 4.26 -17.52 15.89
CA ASP A 224 4.61 -18.81 16.48
C ASP A 224 5.56 -19.59 15.55
N LYS A 225 6.80 -19.82 16.00
CA LYS A 225 7.80 -20.61 15.25
C LYS A 225 7.51 -22.10 15.17
N SER A 226 6.68 -22.63 16.08
CA SER A 226 6.37 -24.07 16.14
C SER A 226 5.22 -24.48 15.22
N SER A 227 4.46 -23.50 14.73
CA SER A 227 3.39 -23.67 13.75
C SER A 227 3.86 -23.37 12.32
N SER A 228 3.20 -23.98 11.34
CA SER A 228 3.29 -23.64 9.91
C SER A 228 1.92 -23.76 9.26
N CYS A 229 1.71 -23.12 8.11
CA CYS A 229 0.48 -23.26 7.33
C CYS A 229 0.18 -24.72 6.92
N ASN A 230 1.23 -25.53 6.76
CA ASN A 230 1.13 -26.96 6.40
C ASN A 230 0.61 -27.87 7.52
N THR A 231 0.41 -27.35 8.74
CA THR A 231 0.06 -28.15 9.93
C THR A 231 -1.44 -28.47 10.06
N LYS A 232 -2.26 -28.13 9.06
CA LYS A 232 -3.68 -28.50 8.98
C LYS A 232 -4.01 -29.19 7.65
N LYS A 233 -3.92 -30.52 7.68
CA LYS A 233 -4.67 -31.44 6.80
C LYS A 233 -5.68 -32.19 7.65
#